data_AF-A0A6V7KA22-F1
#
_entry.id   AF-A0A6V7KA22-F1
#
_cell.length_a   1.000
_cell.length_b   1.000
_cell.length_c   1.000
_cell.angle_alpha   90.00
_cell.angle_beta   90.00
_cell.angle_gamma   90.00
#
_symmetry.space_group_name_H-M   'P 1'
#
loop_
_entity.id
_entity.type
_entity.pdbx_description
1 polymer ?
#
loop_
_entity_poly.entity_id
_entity_poly.type
_entity_poly.pdbx_seq_one_letter_code
_entity_poly.pdbx_strand_id
1 'polypeptide(L)'
;LGISQNEEAALHCKIICLMQLSKFNDALQLIAKSPKLTINLDFERAYCLYRMNQVPEAFKLVSSIQNPSLKIKELKAQILYRLEKYEECFSVYRDIIKNTSDDYEEERETNLSAVLVNLAAEDSKIDVPELRDHTYELTYNAACRLVAEGISGDRTALVEAEKKLRLAEKMCKEALEEDGGTEEEIEDEVGIIRVQL
;
A
#
# COMPACT_ATOMS: atom_id res chain seq x y z
N LEU A 1 -37.21 13.40 -15.67
CA LEU A 1 -36.68 14.46 -14.79
C LEU A 1 -35.17 14.31 -14.79
N GLY A 2 -34.46 15.25 -15.41
CA GLY A 2 -33.01 15.22 -15.50
C GLY A 2 -32.39 15.48 -14.14
N ILE A 3 -31.44 14.65 -13.75
CA ILE A 3 -30.60 14.86 -12.57
C ILE A 3 -29.75 16.10 -12.83
N SER A 4 -29.68 17.02 -11.87
CA SER A 4 -28.83 18.21 -12.03
C SER A 4 -27.37 17.85 -11.69
N GLN A 5 -26.42 18.30 -12.51
CA GLN A 5 -24.99 18.04 -12.29
C GLN A 5 -24.49 18.56 -10.93
N ASN A 6 -25.10 19.64 -10.42
CA ASN A 6 -24.79 20.20 -9.10
C ASN A 6 -25.19 19.26 -7.95
N GLU A 7 -26.26 18.48 -8.12
CA GLU A 7 -26.73 17.52 -7.12
C GLU A 7 -25.81 16.30 -7.03
N GLU A 8 -25.31 15.81 -8.17
CA GLU A 8 -24.29 14.74 -8.22
C GLU A 8 -22.99 15.19 -7.55
N ALA A 9 -22.49 16.38 -7.90
CA ALA A 9 -21.26 16.93 -7.32
C ALA A 9 -21.39 17.17 -5.80
N ALA A 10 -22.51 17.72 -5.34
CA ALA A 10 -22.76 17.95 -3.91
C ALA A 10 -22.83 16.62 -3.13
N LEU A 11 -23.47 15.60 -3.70
CA LEU A 11 -23.54 14.28 -3.09
C LEU A 11 -22.16 13.62 -3.00
N HIS A 12 -21.38 13.67 -4.09
CA HIS A 12 -20.03 13.12 -4.11
C HIS A 12 -19.14 13.81 -3.07
N CYS A 13 -19.16 15.15 -3.00
CA CYS A 13 -18.44 15.89 -1.97
C CYS A 13 -18.80 15.41 -0.55
N LYS A 14 -20.10 15.25 -0.27
CA LYS A 14 -20.57 14.73 1.02
C LYS A 14 -20.04 13.32 1.31
N ILE A 15 -19.99 12.44 0.32
CA ILE A 15 -19.43 11.09 0.45
C ILE A 15 -17.94 11.15 0.79
N ILE A 16 -17.17 11.99 0.09
CA ILE A 16 -15.75 12.19 0.38
C ILE A 16 -15.55 12.74 1.80
N CYS A 17 -16.35 13.71 2.24
CA CYS A 17 -16.29 14.22 3.61
C CYS A 17 -16.57 13.13 4.65
N LEU A 18 -17.54 12.24 4.40
CA LEU A 18 -17.79 11.09 5.30
C LEU A 18 -16.59 10.15 5.35
N MET A 19 -15.95 9.85 4.22
CA MET A 19 -14.75 9.02 4.16
C MET A 19 -13.57 9.64 4.91
N GLN A 20 -13.33 10.94 4.74
CA GLN A 20 -12.27 11.67 5.46
C GLN A 20 -12.51 11.69 6.97
N LEU A 21 -13.77 11.76 7.41
CA LEU A 21 -14.18 11.62 8.81
C LEU A 21 -14.22 10.16 9.29
N SER A 22 -13.71 9.21 8.49
CA SER A 22 -13.75 7.76 8.76
C SER A 22 -15.14 7.16 8.99
N LYS A 23 -16.20 7.84 8.50
CA LYS A 23 -17.60 7.37 8.54
C LYS A 23 -17.94 6.52 7.31
N PHE A 24 -17.19 5.44 7.11
CA PHE A 24 -17.26 4.60 5.90
C PHE A 24 -18.64 3.94 5.72
N ASN A 25 -19.27 3.49 6.81
CA ASN A 25 -20.60 2.90 6.75
C ASN A 25 -21.66 3.92 6.32
N ASP A 26 -21.57 5.16 6.83
CA ASP A 26 -22.49 6.23 6.43
C ASP A 26 -22.32 6.59 4.96
N ALA A 27 -21.07 6.62 4.48
CA ALA A 27 -20.77 6.83 3.06
C ALA A 27 -21.39 5.71 2.19
N LEU A 28 -21.22 4.44 2.56
CA LEU A 28 -21.83 3.30 1.85
C LEU A 28 -23.36 3.37 1.85
N GLN A 29 -23.98 3.69 2.99
CA GLN A 29 -25.43 3.83 3.08
C GLN A 29 -25.95 4.97 2.20
N LEU A 30 -25.21 6.09 2.15
CA LEU A 30 -25.55 7.22 1.30
C LEU A 30 -25.45 6.85 -0.19
N ILE A 31 -24.41 6.11 -0.58
CA ILE A 31 -24.25 5.61 -1.94
C ILE A 31 -25.41 4.68 -2.33
N ALA A 32 -25.78 3.76 -1.44
CA ALA A 32 -26.85 2.79 -1.67
C ALA A 32 -28.24 3.43 -1.77
N LYS A 33 -28.49 4.53 -1.04
CA LYS A 33 -29.77 5.26 -1.07
C LYS A 33 -29.96 6.11 -2.33
N SER A 34 -28.87 6.43 -3.03
CA SER A 34 -28.89 7.37 -4.16
C SER A 34 -28.27 6.78 -5.45
N PRO A 35 -28.65 5.57 -5.90
CA PRO A 35 -27.95 4.84 -6.97
C PRO A 35 -27.89 5.58 -8.31
N LYS A 36 -28.89 6.44 -8.60
CA LYS A 36 -28.91 7.24 -9.83
C LYS A 36 -27.90 8.39 -9.84
N LEU A 37 -27.44 8.81 -8.65
CA LEU A 37 -26.47 9.90 -8.45
C LEU A 37 -25.06 9.38 -8.16
N THR A 38 -24.87 8.05 -8.12
CA THR A 38 -23.63 7.42 -7.64
C THR A 38 -23.10 6.34 -8.59
N ILE A 39 -23.44 6.46 -9.88
CA ILE A 39 -23.14 5.47 -10.92
C ILE A 39 -21.64 5.19 -11.05
N ASN A 40 -20.78 6.18 -10.77
CA ASN A 40 -19.32 6.09 -10.96
C ASN A 40 -18.52 6.09 -9.64
N LEU A 41 -19.11 5.61 -8.54
CA LEU A 41 -18.48 5.62 -7.20
C LEU A 41 -17.92 4.25 -6.77
N ASP A 42 -17.50 3.42 -7.72
CA ASP A 42 -16.98 2.08 -7.41
C ASP A 42 -15.70 2.12 -6.56
N PHE A 43 -14.85 3.14 -6.75
CA PHE A 43 -13.68 3.34 -5.91
C PHE A 43 -14.09 3.64 -4.46
N GLU A 44 -14.96 4.62 -4.25
CA GLU A 44 -15.43 5.03 -2.92
C GLU A 44 -16.12 3.86 -2.21
N ARG A 45 -16.92 3.07 -2.94
CA ARG A 45 -17.56 1.85 -2.42
C ARG A 45 -16.52 0.81 -2.00
N ALA A 46 -15.59 0.47 -2.88
CA ALA A 46 -14.55 -0.53 -2.59
C ALA A 46 -13.66 -0.08 -1.44
N TYR A 47 -13.29 1.20 -1.41
CA TYR A 47 -12.46 1.77 -0.35
C TYR A 47 -13.17 1.74 1.00
N CYS A 48 -14.45 2.09 1.06
CA CYS A 48 -15.22 1.99 2.30
C CYS A 48 -15.30 0.54 2.81
N LEU A 49 -15.56 -0.43 1.92
CA LEU A 49 -15.55 -1.86 2.28
C LEU A 49 -14.18 -2.28 2.82
N TYR A 50 -13.09 -1.91 2.15
CA TYR A 50 -11.72 -2.20 2.58
C TYR A 50 -11.40 -1.61 3.97
N ARG A 51 -11.76 -0.34 4.20
CA ARG A 51 -11.55 0.36 5.48
C ARG A 51 -12.43 -0.19 6.61
N MET A 52 -13.57 -0.79 6.29
CA MET A 52 -14.43 -1.52 7.25
C MET A 52 -14.01 -2.98 7.47
N ASN A 53 -12.83 -3.38 6.95
CA ASN A 53 -12.33 -4.75 7.02
C ASN A 53 -13.21 -5.81 6.31
N GLN A 54 -14.07 -5.37 5.38
CA GLN A 54 -14.84 -6.25 4.48
C GLN A 54 -14.01 -6.54 3.23
N VAL A 55 -12.84 -7.14 3.44
CA VAL A 55 -11.79 -7.31 2.43
C VAL A 55 -12.24 -8.21 1.26
N PRO A 56 -12.93 -9.35 1.49
CA PRO A 56 -13.42 -10.20 0.39
C PRO A 56 -14.45 -9.48 -0.50
N GLU A 57 -15.34 -8.69 0.09
CA GLU A 57 -16.33 -7.90 -0.64
C GLU A 57 -15.67 -6.79 -1.46
N ALA A 58 -14.69 -6.10 -0.87
CA ALA A 58 -13.89 -5.11 -1.58
C ALA A 58 -13.16 -5.75 -2.77
N PHE A 59 -12.55 -6.92 -2.57
CA PHE A 59 -11.86 -7.67 -3.63
C PHE A 59 -12.80 -8.07 -4.78
N LYS A 60 -13.99 -8.59 -4.44
CA LYS A 60 -15.01 -8.95 -5.43
C LYS A 60 -15.44 -7.74 -6.27
N LEU A 61 -15.62 -6.59 -5.64
CA LEU A 61 -16.00 -5.36 -6.34
C LEU A 61 -14.90 -4.89 -7.29
N VAL A 62 -13.67 -4.68 -6.80
CA VAL A 62 -12.57 -4.18 -7.65
C VAL A 62 -12.22 -5.14 -8.80
N SER A 63 -12.39 -6.45 -8.60
CA SER A 63 -12.14 -7.46 -9.62
C SER A 63 -13.23 -7.53 -10.71
N SER A 64 -14.42 -6.98 -10.45
CA SER A 64 -15.53 -6.93 -11.41
C SER A 64 -15.44 -5.75 -12.40
N ILE A 65 -14.60 -4.75 -12.08
CA ILE A 65 -14.49 -3.52 -12.86
C ILE A 65 -13.68 -3.78 -14.14
N GLN A 66 -14.31 -3.50 -15.28
CA GLN A 66 -13.64 -3.55 -16.59
C GLN A 66 -12.84 -2.26 -16.79
N ASN A 67 -11.61 -2.38 -17.31
CA ASN A 67 -10.69 -1.25 -17.54
C ASN A 67 -10.49 -0.38 -16.29
N PRO A 68 -9.93 -0.94 -15.20
CA PRO A 68 -9.77 -0.21 -13.95
C PRO A 68 -8.83 0.99 -14.11
N SER A 69 -9.24 2.13 -13.54
CA SER A 69 -8.36 3.29 -13.35
C SER A 69 -7.19 2.96 -12.42
N LEU A 70 -6.14 3.79 -12.44
CA LEU A 70 -4.96 3.64 -11.58
C LEU A 70 -5.33 3.46 -10.10
N LYS A 71 -6.17 4.35 -9.56
CA LYS A 71 -6.64 4.27 -8.16
C LYS A 71 -7.34 2.94 -7.81
N ILE A 72 -8.04 2.31 -8.77
CA ILE A 72 -8.64 0.99 -8.57
C ILE A 72 -7.59 -0.11 -8.57
N LYS A 73 -6.57 -0.01 -9.45
CA LYS A 73 -5.45 -0.97 -9.47
C LYS A 73 -4.65 -0.90 -8.16
N GLU A 74 -4.35 0.30 -7.68
CA GLU A 74 -3.63 0.51 -6.41
C GLU A 74 -4.43 -0.05 -5.22
N LEU A 75 -5.73 0.25 -5.14
CA LEU A 75 -6.59 -0.34 -4.11
C LEU A 75 -6.65 -1.87 -4.21
N LYS A 76 -6.70 -2.43 -5.44
CA LYS A 76 -6.66 -3.88 -5.65
C LYS A 76 -5.35 -4.48 -5.13
N ALA A 77 -4.21 -3.83 -5.34
CA ALA A 77 -2.91 -4.30 -4.84
C ALA A 77 -2.90 -4.33 -3.30
N GLN A 78 -3.37 -3.26 -2.64
CA GLN A 78 -3.50 -3.19 -1.19
C GLN A 78 -4.44 -4.28 -0.62
N ILE A 79 -5.56 -4.52 -1.30
CA ILE A 79 -6.51 -5.59 -0.94
C ILE A 79 -5.84 -6.97 -1.08
N LEU A 80 -5.12 -7.22 -2.17
CA LEU A 80 -4.40 -8.47 -2.39
C LEU A 80 -3.32 -8.72 -1.33
N TYR A 81 -2.57 -7.67 -0.95
CA TYR A 81 -1.60 -7.75 0.14
C TYR A 81 -2.27 -8.16 1.45
N ARG A 82 -3.40 -7.54 1.82
CA ARG A 82 -4.15 -7.88 3.04
C ARG A 82 -4.76 -9.29 3.00
N LEU A 83 -5.02 -9.83 1.81
CA LEU A 83 -5.48 -11.21 1.61
C LEU A 83 -4.31 -12.21 1.53
N GLU A 84 -3.06 -11.78 1.73
CA GLU A 84 -1.86 -12.61 1.64
C GLU A 84 -1.70 -13.25 0.24
N LYS A 85 -2.23 -12.59 -0.79
CA LYS A 85 -2.14 -13.04 -2.19
C LYS A 85 -0.95 -12.38 -2.86
N TYR A 86 0.25 -12.64 -2.36
CA TYR A 86 1.43 -11.85 -2.69
C TYR A 86 1.87 -11.96 -4.16
N GLU A 87 1.72 -13.12 -4.80
CA GLU A 87 2.04 -13.26 -6.24
C GLU A 87 1.11 -12.44 -7.14
N GLU A 88 -0.20 -12.42 -6.83
CA GLU A 88 -1.17 -11.58 -7.51
C GLU A 88 -0.88 -10.09 -7.23
N CYS A 89 -0.54 -9.75 -5.98
CA CYS A 89 -0.19 -8.40 -5.55
C CYS A 89 1.04 -7.87 -6.31
N PHE A 90 2.11 -8.66 -6.37
CA PHE A 90 3.33 -8.39 -7.12
C PHE A 90 3.03 -8.08 -8.59
N SER A 91 2.20 -8.91 -9.22
CA SER A 91 1.82 -8.74 -10.63
C SER A 91 1.10 -7.41 -10.87
N VAL A 92 0.24 -6.97 -9.93
CA VAL A 92 -0.45 -5.68 -10.03
C VAL A 92 0.51 -4.51 -9.83
N TYR A 93 1.37 -4.53 -8.80
CA TYR A 93 2.34 -3.45 -8.58
C TYR A 93 3.33 -3.32 -9.74
N ARG A 94 3.82 -4.44 -10.29
CA ARG A 94 4.69 -4.44 -11.46
C ARG A 94 4.01 -3.79 -12.68
N ASP A 95 2.73 -4.09 -12.91
CA ASP A 95 1.96 -3.44 -13.98
C ASP A 95 1.78 -1.94 -13.74
N ILE A 96 1.50 -1.53 -12.50
CA ILE A 96 1.35 -0.10 -12.18
C ILE A 96 2.67 0.64 -12.44
N ILE A 97 3.76 0.22 -11.78
CA ILE A 97 5.07 0.88 -11.86
C ILE A 97 5.56 1.00 -13.31
N LYS A 98 5.35 -0.04 -14.13
CA LYS A 98 5.75 -0.01 -15.54
C LYS A 98 4.96 1.01 -16.39
N ASN A 99 3.73 1.34 -15.99
CA ASN A 99 2.80 2.13 -16.80
C ASN A 99 2.46 3.51 -16.19
N THR A 100 3.10 3.90 -15.10
CA THR A 100 2.90 5.20 -14.43
C THR A 100 4.22 5.89 -14.19
N SER A 101 4.23 7.22 -14.32
CA SER A 101 5.33 8.07 -13.90
C SER A 101 4.70 9.34 -13.33
N ASP A 102 4.77 9.47 -12.00
CA ASP A 102 4.22 10.56 -11.20
C ASP A 102 4.98 10.63 -9.87
N ASP A 103 4.59 11.57 -9.01
CA ASP A 103 5.25 11.83 -7.73
C ASP A 103 5.13 10.68 -6.72
N TYR A 104 4.40 9.59 -7.05
CA TYR A 104 4.16 8.45 -6.16
C TYR A 104 4.94 7.18 -6.56
N GLU A 105 5.95 7.29 -7.42
CA GLU A 105 6.76 6.14 -7.87
C GLU A 105 7.45 5.45 -6.69
N GLU A 106 8.04 6.22 -5.78
CA GLU A 106 8.81 5.73 -4.63
C GLU A 106 7.94 4.96 -3.63
N GLU A 107 6.73 5.46 -3.32
CA GLU A 107 5.80 4.77 -2.42
C GLU A 107 5.32 3.46 -3.03
N ARG A 108 5.17 3.39 -4.36
CA ARG A 108 4.83 2.13 -5.03
C ARG A 108 6.00 1.15 -5.03
N GLU A 109 7.24 1.62 -5.21
CA GLU A 109 8.43 0.78 -5.06
C GLU A 109 8.56 0.24 -3.62
N THR A 110 8.32 1.08 -2.61
CA THR A 110 8.32 0.67 -1.19
C THR A 110 7.26 -0.39 -0.91
N ASN A 111 6.03 -0.18 -1.41
CA ASN A 111 4.96 -1.17 -1.29
C ASN A 111 5.29 -2.48 -2.02
N LEU A 112 5.85 -2.42 -3.23
CA LEU A 112 6.31 -3.61 -3.94
C LEU A 112 7.40 -4.33 -3.15
N SER A 113 8.35 -3.61 -2.56
CA SER A 113 9.42 -4.18 -1.73
C SER A 113 8.85 -4.96 -0.53
N ALA A 114 7.81 -4.46 0.13
CA ALA A 114 7.12 -5.19 1.19
C ALA A 114 6.44 -6.49 0.69
N VAL A 115 5.91 -6.51 -0.55
CA VAL A 115 5.41 -7.75 -1.17
C VAL A 115 6.54 -8.76 -1.34
N LEU A 116 7.73 -8.31 -1.75
CA LEU A 116 8.89 -9.19 -1.96
C LEU A 116 9.38 -9.84 -0.67
N VAL A 117 9.31 -9.14 0.47
CA VAL A 117 9.62 -9.72 1.79
C VAL A 117 8.75 -10.95 2.06
N ASN A 118 7.44 -10.83 1.82
CA ASN A 118 6.50 -11.93 2.06
C ASN A 118 6.66 -13.06 1.04
N LEU A 119 6.92 -12.74 -0.24
CA LEU A 119 7.24 -13.75 -1.25
C LEU A 119 8.49 -14.57 -0.90
N ALA A 120 9.51 -13.93 -0.34
CA ALA A 120 10.70 -14.61 0.15
C ALA A 120 10.39 -15.51 1.35
N ALA A 121 9.54 -15.05 2.28
CA ALA A 121 9.09 -15.86 3.42
C ALA A 121 8.27 -17.09 3.00
N GLU A 122 7.56 -17.02 1.87
CA GLU A 122 6.79 -18.13 1.28
C GLU A 122 7.61 -19.03 0.33
N ASP A 123 8.92 -18.77 0.17
CA ASP A 123 9.79 -19.46 -0.80
C ASP A 123 9.23 -19.44 -2.25
N SER A 124 8.54 -18.35 -2.63
CA SER A 124 8.01 -18.17 -3.98
C SER A 124 9.14 -18.18 -5.01
N LYS A 125 8.86 -18.74 -6.19
CA LYS A 125 9.81 -18.86 -7.30
C LYS A 125 9.64 -17.76 -8.36
N ILE A 126 8.89 -16.71 -8.04
CA ILE A 126 8.77 -15.54 -8.92
C ILE A 126 10.15 -14.90 -9.11
N ASP A 127 10.44 -14.54 -10.36
CA ASP A 127 11.61 -13.74 -10.68
C ASP A 127 11.41 -12.31 -10.18
N VAL A 128 12.21 -11.93 -9.20
CA VAL A 128 12.08 -10.67 -8.49
C VAL A 128 13.06 -9.66 -9.08
N PRO A 129 12.59 -8.48 -9.54
CA PRO A 129 13.49 -7.44 -10.01
C PRO A 129 14.36 -6.91 -8.86
N GLU A 130 15.56 -6.47 -9.19
CA GLU A 130 16.36 -5.65 -8.28
C GLU A 130 15.66 -4.29 -8.10
N LEU A 131 15.32 -3.96 -6.85
CA LEU A 131 14.73 -2.67 -6.50
C LEU A 131 15.83 -1.73 -6.02
N ARG A 132 15.60 -0.43 -6.19
CA ARG A 132 16.46 0.61 -5.60
C ARG A 132 16.34 0.53 -4.07
N ASP A 133 17.41 0.86 -3.36
CA ASP A 133 17.47 0.93 -1.90
C ASP A 133 17.99 2.30 -1.43
N HIS A 134 17.43 3.36 -2.03
CA HIS A 134 17.88 4.74 -1.84
C HIS A 134 17.12 5.49 -0.74
N THR A 135 16.07 4.89 -0.19
CA THR A 135 15.29 5.40 0.94
C THR A 135 15.46 4.48 2.14
N TYR A 136 15.18 4.98 3.34
CA TYR A 136 15.34 4.15 4.53
C TYR A 136 14.31 3.01 4.56
N GLU A 137 13.09 3.22 4.03
CA GLU A 137 12.03 2.21 3.93
C GLU A 137 12.38 1.11 2.92
N LEU A 138 12.93 1.49 1.76
CA LEU A 138 13.40 0.52 0.76
C LEU A 138 14.57 -0.30 1.30
N THR A 139 15.51 0.35 1.99
CA THR A 139 16.65 -0.30 2.63
C THR A 139 16.19 -1.25 3.75
N TYR A 140 15.22 -0.83 4.56
CA TYR A 140 14.61 -1.64 5.61
C TYR A 140 13.92 -2.87 5.03
N ASN A 141 13.09 -2.71 4.00
CA ASN A 141 12.41 -3.84 3.36
C ASN A 141 13.40 -4.80 2.68
N ALA A 142 14.47 -4.28 2.05
CA ALA A 142 15.55 -5.10 1.50
C ALA A 142 16.24 -5.92 2.60
N ALA A 143 16.45 -5.34 3.78
CA ALA A 143 16.99 -6.07 4.93
C ALA A 143 16.02 -7.15 5.44
N CYS A 144 14.73 -6.83 5.58
CA CYS A 144 13.70 -7.78 5.99
C CYS A 144 13.60 -8.97 5.03
N ARG A 145 13.77 -8.73 3.72
CA ARG A 145 13.82 -9.80 2.72
C ARG A 145 15.02 -10.72 2.94
N LEU A 146 16.21 -10.16 3.18
CA LEU A 146 17.41 -10.95 3.51
C LEU A 146 17.22 -11.76 4.81
N VAL A 147 16.49 -11.22 5.80
CA VAL A 147 16.12 -11.97 7.01
C VAL A 147 15.23 -13.17 6.64
N ALA A 148 14.19 -12.97 5.83
CA ALA A 148 13.29 -14.04 5.40
C ALA A 148 14.02 -15.15 4.61
N GLU A 149 14.93 -14.77 3.71
CA GLU A 149 15.79 -15.69 2.96
C GLU A 149 16.79 -16.41 3.88
N GLY A 150 17.38 -15.70 4.84
CA GLY A 150 18.41 -16.22 5.75
C GLY A 150 17.87 -17.19 6.81
N ILE A 151 16.66 -16.95 7.33
CA ILE A 151 15.97 -17.89 8.22
C ILE A 151 15.70 -19.23 7.49
N SER A 152 15.43 -19.16 6.19
CA SER A 152 15.09 -20.31 5.36
C SER A 152 16.32 -21.11 4.88
N GLY A 153 17.54 -20.58 5.05
CA GLY A 153 18.75 -21.37 4.77
C GLY A 153 20.09 -20.65 4.91
N ASP A 154 20.26 -19.50 4.24
CA ASP A 154 21.58 -18.86 4.11
C ASP A 154 21.87 -17.88 5.25
N ARG A 155 22.60 -18.37 6.28
CA ARG A 155 23.02 -17.53 7.41
C ARG A 155 23.95 -16.38 7.02
N THR A 156 24.55 -16.38 5.82
CA THR A 156 25.36 -15.26 5.35
C THR A 156 24.49 -14.07 4.93
N ALA A 157 23.24 -14.31 4.49
CA ALA A 157 22.26 -13.26 4.21
C ALA A 157 21.91 -12.46 5.47
N LEU A 158 21.94 -13.09 6.66
CA LEU A 158 21.68 -12.40 7.93
C LEU A 158 22.74 -11.33 8.27
N VAL A 159 24.00 -11.54 7.86
CA VAL A 159 25.07 -10.55 8.07
C VAL A 159 24.84 -9.33 7.18
N GLU A 160 24.42 -9.54 5.93
CA GLU A 160 24.05 -8.45 5.03
C GLU A 160 22.75 -7.75 5.48
N ALA A 161 21.79 -8.50 6.02
CA ALA A 161 20.58 -7.96 6.62
C ALA A 161 20.92 -6.99 7.78
N GLU A 162 21.80 -7.40 8.70
CA GLU A 162 22.22 -6.54 9.81
C GLU A 162 22.88 -5.24 9.30
N LYS A 163 23.75 -5.33 8.28
CA LYS A 163 24.37 -4.14 7.67
C LYS A 163 23.32 -3.20 7.06
N LYS A 164 22.34 -3.75 6.34
CA LYS A 164 21.26 -2.95 5.74
C LYS A 164 20.34 -2.34 6.80
N LEU A 165 20.01 -3.04 7.89
CA LEU A 165 19.23 -2.49 9.00
C LEU A 165 19.94 -1.30 9.66
N ARG A 166 21.26 -1.41 9.90
CA ARG A 166 22.06 -0.30 10.43
C ARG A 166 22.11 0.90 9.47
N LEU A 167 22.17 0.63 8.16
CA LEU A 167 22.11 1.68 7.14
C LEU A 167 20.72 2.35 7.13
N ALA A 168 19.63 1.57 7.18
CA ALA A 168 18.27 2.08 7.24
C ALA A 168 18.04 2.93 8.51
N GLU A 169 18.52 2.48 9.67
CA GLU A 169 18.47 3.25 10.92
C GLU A 169 19.17 4.61 10.76
N LYS A 170 20.36 4.61 10.17
CA LYS A 170 21.11 5.85 9.93
C LYS A 170 20.35 6.79 8.98
N MET A 171 19.85 6.27 7.85
CA MET A 171 19.11 7.05 6.86
C MET A 171 17.80 7.61 7.42
N CYS A 172 17.06 6.81 8.20
CA CYS A 172 15.82 7.22 8.85
C CYS A 172 16.08 8.39 9.80
N LYS A 173 17.12 8.29 10.63
CA LYS A 173 17.54 9.38 11.53
C LYS A 173 17.92 10.64 10.75
N GLU A 174 18.78 10.53 9.74
CA GLU A 174 19.21 11.68 8.93
C GLU A 174 18.03 12.36 8.23
N ALA A 175 17.11 11.59 7.64
CA ALA A 175 15.93 12.12 6.97
C ALA A 175 15.00 12.87 7.93
N LEU A 176 14.70 12.30 9.09
CA LEU A 176 13.84 12.94 10.09
C LEU A 176 14.49 14.18 10.71
N GLU A 177 15.82 14.19 10.92
CA GLU A 177 16.55 15.38 11.36
C GLU A 177 16.49 16.51 10.32
N GLU A 178 16.62 16.19 9.02
CA GLU A 178 16.52 17.14 7.91
C GLU A 178 15.11 17.76 7.80
N ASP A 179 14.07 16.97 8.08
CA ASP A 179 12.67 17.40 8.09
C ASP A 179 12.26 18.14 9.38
N GLY A 180 13.19 18.28 10.34
CA GLY A 180 12.95 18.97 11.60
C GLY A 180 12.14 18.17 12.62
N GLY A 181 12.15 16.84 12.50
CA GLY A 181 11.58 15.91 13.46
C GLY A 181 12.18 16.06 14.85
N THR A 182 11.35 15.82 15.86
CA THR A 182 11.76 15.83 17.26
C THR A 182 12.58 14.59 17.63
N GLU A 183 13.36 14.66 18.72
CA GLU A 183 14.08 13.49 19.23
C GLU A 183 13.15 12.31 19.55
N GLU A 184 11.93 12.58 20.01
CA GLU A 184 10.91 11.56 20.29
C GLU A 184 10.43 10.89 19.00
N GLU A 185 10.09 11.66 17.96
CA GLU A 185 9.68 11.12 16.66
C GLU A 185 10.81 10.30 16.01
N ILE A 186 12.05 10.77 16.10
CA ILE A 186 13.22 10.03 15.58
C ILE A 186 13.39 8.69 16.32
N GLU A 187 13.30 8.69 17.65
CA GLU A 187 13.45 7.47 18.43
C GLU A 187 12.30 6.48 18.21
N ASP A 188 11.07 6.97 18.01
CA ASP A 188 9.91 6.13 17.70
C ASP A 188 10.08 5.43 16.34
N GLU A 189 10.44 6.15 15.28
CA GLU A 189 10.61 5.61 13.93
C GLU A 189 11.83 4.68 13.83
N VAL A 190 12.98 5.09 14.38
CA VAL A 190 14.18 4.25 14.42
C VAL A 190 13.96 3.01 15.30
N GLY A 191 13.10 3.10 16.33
CA GLY A 191 12.69 1.99 17.16
C GLY A 191 12.12 0.82 16.35
N ILE A 192 11.36 1.09 15.29
CA ILE A 192 10.79 0.06 14.40
C ILE A 192 11.90 -0.72 13.68
N ILE A 193 12.97 -0.03 13.27
CA ILE A 193 14.12 -0.63 12.60
C ILE A 193 14.93 -1.48 13.57
N ARG A 194 15.19 -0.96 14.77
CA ARG A 194 15.97 -1.64 15.81
C ARG A 194 15.36 -2.95 16.30
N VAL A 195 14.03 -3.10 16.26
CA VAL A 195 13.36 -4.36 16.64
C VAL A 195 13.73 -5.52 15.70
N GLN A 196 14.19 -5.25 14.48
CA GLN A 196 14.63 -6.28 13.54
C GLN A 196 16.13 -6.63 13.65
N LEU A 197 16.91 -5.90 14.46
CA LEU A 197 18.33 -6.18 14.76
C LEU A 197 18.47 -7.18 15.91
#